data_AF-A0A7W0NRC7-F1
#
_entry.id   AF-A0A7W0NRC7-F1
#
_cell.length_a   1.000
_cell.length_b   1.000
_cell.length_c   1.000
_cell.angle_alpha   90.00
_cell.angle_beta   90.00
_cell.angle_gamma   90.00
#
_symmetry.space_group_name_H-M   'P 1'
#
loop_
_entity.id
_entity.type
_entity.pdbx_description
1 polymer ?
#
loop_
_entity_poly.entity_id
_entity_poly.type
_entity_poly.pdbx_seq_one_letter_code
_entity_poly.pdbx_strand_id
1 'polypeptide(L)'
;VRVPARRDDLRTFLAGNDIGTDIYYPVPLHLQECFEYLGYREGDFPESERAARESLALPIYPELGADQQEFVVQKICEFFGRE
;
A
#
# COMPACT_ATOMS: atom_id res chain seq x y z
N VAL A 1 -2.14 -2.62 4.62
CA VAL A 1 -1.36 -2.00 5.72
C VAL A 1 -1.01 -0.56 5.37
N ARG A 2 -0.62 0.29 6.34
CA ARG A 2 -0.11 1.65 6.10
C ARG A 2 1.39 1.71 6.36
N VAL A 3 2.14 2.28 5.42
CA VAL A 3 3.60 2.40 5.49
C VAL A 3 4.02 3.82 5.14
N PRO A 4 4.12 4.72 6.14
CA PRO A 4 4.58 6.09 5.92
C PRO A 4 5.98 6.12 5.30
N ALA A 5 6.15 6.94 4.26
CA ALA A 5 7.41 7.20 3.53
C ALA A 5 8.10 6.00 2.85
N ARG A 6 7.72 4.74 3.16
CA ARG A 6 8.42 3.52 2.69
C ARG A 6 7.49 2.52 2.00
N ARG A 7 6.32 2.94 1.55
CA ARG A 7 5.31 2.06 0.90
C ARG A 7 5.88 1.37 -0.33
N ASP A 8 6.53 2.14 -1.22
CA ASP A 8 7.09 1.61 -2.47
C ASP A 8 8.35 0.77 -2.23
N ASP A 9 9.14 1.10 -1.21
CA ASP A 9 10.27 0.28 -0.76
C ASP A 9 9.79 -1.10 -0.27
N LEU A 10 8.75 -1.14 0.57
CA LEU A 10 8.19 -2.40 1.06
C LEU A 10 7.61 -3.21 -0.10
N ARG A 11 6.89 -2.56 -1.03
CA ARG A 11 6.36 -3.22 -2.24
C ARG A 11 7.48 -3.88 -3.04
N THR A 12 8.57 -3.16 -3.29
CA THR A 12 9.73 -3.68 -4.02
C THR A 12 10.37 -4.86 -3.29
N PHE A 13 10.56 -4.74 -1.97
CA PHE A 13 11.12 -5.80 -1.14
C PHE A 13 10.26 -7.08 -1.15
N LEU A 14 8.95 -6.94 -0.98
CA LEU A 14 8.02 -8.07 -1.00
C LEU A 14 7.96 -8.73 -2.39
N ALA A 15 7.97 -7.95 -3.46
CA ALA A 15 8.04 -8.48 -4.83
C ALA A 15 9.33 -9.29 -5.07
N GLY A 16 10.47 -8.85 -4.52
CA GLY A 16 11.73 -9.59 -4.56
C GLY A 16 11.74 -10.89 -3.74
N ASN A 17 10.74 -11.11 -2.89
CA ASN A 17 10.52 -12.33 -2.12
C ASN A 17 9.28 -13.10 -2.62
N ASP A 18 8.87 -12.89 -3.88
CA ASP A 18 7.73 -13.56 -4.53
C ASP A 18 6.36 -13.30 -3.87
N ILE A 19 6.21 -12.18 -3.15
CA ILE A 19 4.95 -11.76 -2.54
C ILE A 19 4.30 -10.66 -3.40
N GLY A 20 3.21 -11.01 -4.08
CA GLY A 20 2.40 -10.07 -4.85
C GLY A 20 1.70 -9.05 -3.95
N THR A 21 1.81 -7.76 -4.29
CA THR A 21 1.12 -6.66 -3.57
C THR A 21 0.59 -5.64 -4.55
N ASP A 22 -0.39 -4.86 -4.11
CA ASP A 22 -1.08 -3.90 -4.97
C ASP A 22 -1.36 -2.57 -4.27
N ILE A 23 -1.71 -1.55 -5.08
CA ILE A 23 -2.03 -0.21 -4.59
C ILE A 23 -3.44 0.19 -5.03
N TYR A 24 -4.36 0.27 -4.08
CA TYR A 24 -5.74 0.71 -4.28
C TYR A 24 -6.01 1.98 -3.46
N TYR A 25 -5.90 3.19 -4.00
CA TYR A 25 -5.44 3.60 -5.34
C TYR A 25 -4.27 4.59 -5.18
N PRO A 26 -3.41 4.78 -6.20
CA PRO A 26 -2.23 5.65 -6.08
C PRO A 26 -2.54 7.15 -6.11
N VAL A 27 -3.70 7.55 -6.64
CA VAL A 27 -4.13 8.96 -6.73
C VAL A 27 -5.52 9.08 -6.09
N PRO A 28 -5.70 9.96 -5.07
CA PRO A 28 -7.00 10.17 -4.47
C PRO A 28 -7.96 10.85 -5.45
N LEU A 29 -9.27 10.62 -5.29
CA LEU A 29 -10.28 11.01 -6.28
C LEU A 29 -10.24 12.51 -6.62
N HIS A 30 -10.07 13.39 -5.62
CA HIS A 30 -10.06 14.84 -5.83
C HIS A 30 -8.88 15.36 -6.63
N LEU A 31 -7.84 14.54 -6.84
CA LEU A 31 -6.65 14.87 -7.64
C LEU A 31 -6.60 14.14 -8.98
N GLN A 32 -7.62 13.33 -9.32
CA GLN A 32 -7.67 12.73 -10.65
C GLN A 32 -8.09 13.75 -11.71
N GLU A 33 -7.45 13.70 -12.87
CA GLU A 33 -7.68 14.62 -14.00
C GLU A 33 -9.16 14.73 -14.39
N CYS A 34 -9.89 13.61 -14.37
CA CYS A 34 -11.32 13.59 -14.70
C CYS A 34 -12.19 14.40 -13.72
N PHE A 35 -11.70 14.76 -12.54
CA PHE A 35 -12.40 15.55 -11.53
C PHE A 35 -11.85 16.98 -11.38
N GLU A 36 -10.93 17.43 -12.24
CA GLU A 36 -10.33 18.77 -12.18
C GLU A 36 -11.41 19.89 -12.17
N TYR A 37 -12.52 19.67 -12.88
CA TYR A 37 -13.66 20.61 -12.94
C TYR A 37 -14.32 20.90 -11.58
N LEU A 38 -14.07 20.09 -10.55
CA LEU A 38 -14.58 20.32 -9.20
C LEU A 38 -13.75 21.33 -8.39
N GLY A 39 -12.55 21.69 -8.87
CA GLY A 39 -11.73 22.77 -8.31
C GLY A 39 -11.01 22.45 -6.99
N TYR A 40 -10.98 21.19 -6.56
CA TYR A 40 -10.24 20.73 -5.39
C TYR A 40 -8.73 20.71 -5.62
N ARG A 41 -7.97 20.72 -4.52
CA ARG A 41 -6.50 20.84 -4.51
C ARG A 41 -5.89 19.90 -3.48
N GLU A 42 -4.58 19.69 -3.58
CA GLU A 42 -3.84 19.00 -2.52
C GLU A 42 -3.98 19.78 -1.20
N GLY A 43 -4.26 19.06 -0.12
CA GLY A 43 -4.54 19.59 1.20
C GLY A 43 -6.02 19.66 1.55
N ASP A 44 -6.94 19.63 0.58
CA ASP A 44 -8.39 19.67 0.85
C ASP A 44 -8.89 18.39 1.52
N PHE A 45 -8.26 17.24 1.23
CA PHE A 45 -8.62 15.94 1.80
C PHE A 45 -7.38 15.18 2.29
N PRO A 46 -6.76 15.60 3.41
CA PRO A 46 -5.47 15.10 3.86
C PRO A 46 -5.46 13.60 4.14
N GLU A 47 -6.56 13.04 4.65
CA GLU A 47 -6.65 11.59 4.91
C GLU A 47 -6.73 10.77 3.62
N SER A 48 -7.38 11.29 2.57
CA SER A 48 -7.43 10.62 1.26
C SER A 48 -6.04 10.59 0.62
N GLU A 49 -5.30 11.70 0.71
CA GLU A 49 -3.94 11.81 0.20
C GLU A 49 -2.96 10.92 0.97
N ARG A 50 -3.07 10.88 2.30
CA ARG A 50 -2.30 9.96 3.13
C ARG A 50 -2.60 8.51 2.78
N ALA A 51 -3.87 8.15 2.59
CA ALA A 51 -4.25 6.79 2.21
C ALA A 51 -3.62 6.39 0.86
N ALA A 52 -3.67 7.26 -0.15
CA ALA A 52 -3.08 6.99 -1.46
C ALA A 52 -1.53 6.83 -1.40
N ARG A 53 -0.86 7.66 -0.59
CA ARG A 53 0.60 7.62 -0.41
C ARG A 53 1.09 6.44 0.41
N GLU A 54 0.35 6.01 1.42
CA GLU A 54 0.88 5.10 2.45
C GLU A 54 0.30 3.69 2.39
N SER A 55 -0.84 3.48 1.72
CA SER A 55 -1.50 2.17 1.74
C SER A 55 -0.84 1.17 0.80
N LEU A 56 -0.67 -0.07 1.27
CA LEU A 56 -0.26 -1.23 0.49
C LEU A 56 -1.24 -2.38 0.74
N ALA A 57 -1.80 -2.95 -0.32
CA ALA A 57 -2.63 -4.15 -0.26
C ALA A 57 -1.74 -5.39 -0.23
N LEU A 58 -1.96 -6.24 0.77
CA LEU A 58 -1.29 -7.53 0.93
C LEU A 58 -2.13 -8.62 0.24
N PRO A 59 -1.53 -9.78 -0.11
CA PRO A 59 -2.28 -10.91 -0.61
C PRO A 59 -3.38 -11.29 0.37
N ILE A 60 -4.62 -11.38 -0.12
CA ILE A 60 -5.74 -11.89 0.65
C ILE A 60 -6.75 -12.55 -0.30
N TYR A 61 -6.88 -13.86 -0.20
CA TYR A 61 -7.77 -14.69 -1.01
C TYR A 61 -8.03 -16.03 -0.31
N PRO A 62 -9.12 -16.76 -0.62
CA PRO A 62 -9.55 -17.94 0.14
C PRO A 62 -8.51 -19.07 0.21
N GLU A 63 -7.69 -19.22 -0.81
CA GLU A 63 -6.67 -20.26 -0.93
C GLU A 63 -5.35 -19.91 -0.22
N LEU A 64 -5.25 -18.74 0.41
CA LEU A 64 -4.03 -18.29 1.08
C LEU A 64 -3.81 -19.07 2.39
N GLY A 65 -2.86 -20.00 2.38
CA GLY A 65 -2.52 -20.86 3.51
C GLY A 65 -1.95 -20.11 4.72
N ALA A 66 -2.03 -20.73 5.90
CA ALA A 66 -1.51 -20.13 7.14
C ALA A 66 0.02 -19.95 7.09
N ASP A 67 0.73 -20.89 6.49
CA ASP A 67 2.17 -20.82 6.21
C ASP A 67 2.54 -19.67 5.27
N GLN A 68 1.72 -19.41 4.25
CA GLN A 68 1.88 -18.27 3.35
C GLN A 68 1.61 -16.94 4.07
N GLN A 69 0.60 -16.89 4.94
CA GLN A 69 0.33 -15.71 5.77
C GLN A 69 1.50 -15.42 6.72
N GLU A 70 2.01 -16.43 7.39
CA GLU A 70 3.19 -16.34 8.27
C GLU A 70 4.41 -15.82 7.50
N PHE A 71 4.64 -16.35 6.28
CA PHE A 71 5.73 -15.89 5.42
C PHE A 71 5.59 -14.40 5.05
N VAL A 72 4.38 -13.94 4.69
CA VAL A 72 4.13 -12.51 4.43
C VAL A 72 4.43 -11.66 5.66
N VAL A 73 3.96 -12.08 6.84
CA VAL A 73 4.21 -11.35 8.10
C VAL A 73 5.70 -11.31 8.41
N GLN A 74 6.40 -12.44 8.32
CA GLN A 74 7.83 -12.55 8.56
C GLN A 74 8.62 -11.61 7.65
N LYS A 75 8.30 -11.57 6.36
CA LYS A 75 8.98 -10.66 5.41
C LYS A 75 8.72 -9.19 5.69
N ILE A 76 7.52 -8.84 6.14
CA ILE A 76 7.23 -7.48 6.59
C ILE A 76 8.05 -7.13 7.84
N CYS A 77 8.13 -8.02 8.83
CA CYS A 77 8.97 -7.82 10.02
C CYS A 77 10.45 -7.67 9.66
N GLU A 78 10.98 -8.54 8.79
CA GLU A 78 12.35 -8.49 8.28
C GLU A 78 12.66 -7.13 7.63
N PHE A 79 11.78 -6.62 6.77
CA PHE A 79 11.94 -5.31 6.12
C PHE A 79 12.05 -4.15 7.12
N PHE A 80 11.34 -4.23 8.25
CA PHE A 80 11.37 -3.23 9.32
C PHE A 80 12.44 -3.49 10.39
N GLY A 81 13.22 -4.57 10.27
CA GLY A 81 14.21 -4.97 11.28
C GLY A 81 13.58 -5.32 12.63
N ARG A 82 12.38 -5.91 12.61
CA ARG A 82 11.67 -6.37 13.80
C ARG A 82 11.86 -7.89 13.94
N GLU A 83 12.18 -8.32 15.15
CA GLU A 83 12.21 -9.73 15.55
C GLU A 83 10.79 -10.29 15.75
#